data_AF-A0A445H0C5-F1
#
_entry.id   AF-A0A445H0C5-F1
#
_cell.length_a   1.000
_cell.length_b   1.000
_cell.length_c   1.000
_cell.angle_alpha   90.00
_cell.angle_beta   90.00
_cell.angle_gamma   90.00
#
_symmetry.space_group_name_H-M   'P 1'
#
loop_
_entity.id
_entity.type
_entity.pdbx_description
1 polymer ?
#
loop_
_entity_poly.entity_id
_entity_poly.type
_entity_poly.pdbx_seq_one_letter_code
_entity_poly.pdbx_strand_id
1 'polypeptide(L)'
;MKDVIASPGGSSPARERAGLSLSAVKALVLREKEDKLTSEFTSNEKVVQLINSLFDPEGDFLRRKIDSNLEETAMTSLPRDIHGAPPESLVVKLAEILGNYKTLRKMALFWCRVVAELRKLWFEEQYLPGVPQDEIPDLKSCLLYQQFQVINCCISRKRFRIIATESLDSMMMQANSDIKESTDCSAEASASPVLYARLNSGELVLRLGADHPAGDMTLLETGEPVYSPITQEGPLLTEDLIRETEEFVLRTGSVGAGCSQLLSDMQAFKAANPGCILEDFVRWHSPPDWTDNEASTEDSDVFDSGEPLSARGQLSRRMQKEGNLWRELWETSKPVPAVKQAPLFDEDLAVEGILNAFEEMHPSDLFGQLFVSLLGLGFGIAEPMLSGNSDFSKLFYDCKEYIITACQNNKLNEKVDGLVQVYETVEKMLLNPEEALKMIKQTEESTTVTGEPRSPFKRLSLIFGGKDKLLRKSVSKDQTNDEEKSGRQSFSSFFDSKSSLFGKKPPKSGSPSPSEKSSIDTGWPVV
;
A
#
# COMPACT_ATOMS: atom_id res chain seq x y z
N MET A 1 -4.77 -8.32 19.21
CA MET A 1 -6.12 -7.77 19.52
C MET A 1 -6.99 -8.74 20.31
N LYS A 2 -6.81 -10.06 20.15
CA LYS A 2 -7.52 -11.13 20.86
C LYS A 2 -7.61 -10.95 22.38
N ASP A 3 -6.53 -10.51 23.05
CA ASP A 3 -6.50 -10.28 24.52
C ASP A 3 -7.44 -9.19 25.04
N VAL A 4 -7.90 -8.26 24.18
CA VAL A 4 -8.93 -7.26 24.57
C VAL A 4 -10.33 -7.89 24.58
N ILE A 5 -10.51 -8.97 23.84
CA ILE A 5 -11.76 -9.72 23.72
C ILE A 5 -11.78 -10.87 24.74
N ALA A 6 -10.64 -11.51 24.99
CA ALA A 6 -10.43 -12.57 25.96
C ALA A 6 -9.88 -12.02 27.30
N SER A 7 -10.75 -11.87 28.30
CA SER A 7 -10.38 -11.37 29.64
C SER A 7 -9.29 -12.24 30.32
N PRO A 8 -8.36 -11.66 31.13
CA PRO A 8 -7.24 -12.40 31.74
C PRO A 8 -7.71 -13.34 32.87
N GLY A 9 -8.22 -14.51 32.49
CA GLY A 9 -8.65 -15.58 33.41
C GLY A 9 -7.69 -16.78 33.50
N GLY A 10 -6.55 -16.75 32.81
CA GLY A 10 -5.62 -17.86 32.70
C GLY A 10 -4.63 -17.98 33.86
N SER A 11 -5.09 -18.37 35.06
CA SER A 11 -4.16 -18.88 36.09
C SER A 11 -3.77 -20.33 35.79
N SER A 12 -2.47 -20.64 35.89
CA SER A 12 -1.85 -21.92 35.54
C SER A 12 -2.49 -23.15 36.21
N PRO A 13 -2.41 -24.35 35.61
CA PRO A 13 -3.19 -25.52 36.02
C PRO A 13 -2.69 -26.14 37.33
N ALA A 14 -3.26 -25.70 38.45
CA ALA A 14 -3.05 -26.32 39.76
C ALA A 14 -4.03 -27.48 39.99
N ARG A 15 -3.56 -28.71 39.68
CA ARG A 15 -4.03 -30.03 40.14
C ARG A 15 -5.54 -30.30 40.28
N GLU A 16 -5.96 -31.34 39.57
CA GLU A 16 -7.24 -32.06 39.69
C GLU A 16 -7.81 -32.14 41.12
N ARG A 17 -9.08 -31.72 41.27
CA ARG A 17 -10.04 -32.36 42.17
C ARG A 17 -11.46 -32.09 41.68
N ALA A 18 -12.28 -33.14 41.65
CA ALA A 18 -13.65 -33.08 41.16
C ALA A 18 -14.52 -32.19 42.06
N GLY A 19 -15.01 -31.10 41.48
CA GLY A 19 -15.88 -30.13 42.14
C GLY A 19 -15.86 -28.81 41.37
N LEU A 20 -16.95 -28.49 40.66
CA LEU A 20 -17.11 -27.21 39.97
C LEU A 20 -17.08 -26.08 41.00
N SER A 21 -15.93 -25.44 41.15
CA SER A 21 -15.79 -24.34 42.09
C SER A 21 -16.67 -23.17 41.67
N LEU A 22 -17.15 -22.40 42.64
CA LEU A 22 -17.97 -21.21 42.39
C LEU A 22 -17.22 -20.16 41.53
N SER A 23 -15.88 -20.24 41.49
CA SER A 23 -15.02 -19.49 40.57
C SER A 23 -15.13 -19.98 39.12
N ALA A 24 -15.05 -21.30 38.88
CA ALA A 24 -15.18 -21.89 37.55
C ALA A 24 -16.57 -21.64 36.94
N VAL A 25 -17.64 -21.73 37.75
CA VAL A 25 -19.00 -21.40 37.31
C VAL A 25 -19.14 -19.91 36.98
N LYS A 26 -18.54 -19.01 37.78
CA LYS A 26 -18.48 -17.57 37.45
C LYS A 26 -17.71 -17.29 36.16
N ALA A 27 -16.59 -17.96 35.92
CA ALA A 27 -15.80 -17.80 34.70
C ALA A 27 -16.58 -18.29 33.45
N LEU A 28 -17.33 -19.39 33.56
CA LEU A 28 -18.21 -19.88 32.50
C LEU A 28 -19.36 -18.89 32.21
N VAL A 29 -20.06 -18.41 33.24
CA VAL A 29 -21.15 -17.42 33.10
C VAL A 29 -20.65 -16.06 32.58
N LEU A 30 -19.40 -15.69 32.87
CA LEU A 30 -18.76 -14.52 32.27
C LEU A 30 -18.49 -14.75 30.79
N ARG A 31 -17.87 -15.87 30.40
CA ARG A 31 -17.67 -16.20 28.97
C ARG A 31 -18.98 -16.28 28.20
N GLU A 32 -20.01 -16.95 28.71
CA GLU A 32 -21.31 -17.06 28.03
C GLU A 32 -21.98 -15.68 27.85
N LYS A 33 -21.83 -14.77 28.81
CA LYS A 33 -22.27 -13.37 28.64
C LYS A 33 -21.40 -12.60 27.64
N GLU A 34 -20.10 -12.85 27.61
CA GLU A 34 -19.16 -12.22 26.68
C GLU A 34 -19.40 -12.68 25.24
N ASP A 35 -19.59 -13.97 25.01
CA ASP A 35 -19.95 -14.59 23.72
C ASP A 35 -21.31 -14.10 23.23
N LYS A 36 -22.26 -13.88 24.15
CA LYS A 36 -23.53 -13.23 23.82
C LYS A 36 -23.35 -11.77 23.40
N LEU A 37 -22.48 -11.02 24.07
CA LEU A 37 -22.19 -9.62 23.72
C LEU A 37 -21.38 -9.48 22.43
N THR A 38 -20.48 -10.42 22.11
CA THR A 38 -19.79 -10.45 20.81
C THR A 38 -20.77 -10.83 19.70
N SER A 39 -21.62 -11.84 19.91
CA SER A 39 -22.69 -12.21 18.97
C SER A 39 -23.64 -11.03 18.71
N GLU A 40 -24.13 -10.35 19.74
CA GLU A 40 -25.05 -9.20 19.63
C GLU A 40 -24.41 -8.01 18.90
N PHE A 41 -23.11 -7.79 19.06
CA PHE A 41 -22.38 -6.75 18.33
C PHE A 41 -22.16 -7.12 16.86
N THR A 42 -21.77 -8.37 16.58
CA THR A 42 -21.52 -8.87 15.22
C THR A 42 -22.81 -8.98 14.41
N SER A 43 -23.93 -9.38 15.02
CA SER A 43 -25.25 -9.43 14.39
C SER A 43 -25.96 -8.07 14.32
N ASN A 44 -25.30 -6.98 14.72
CA ASN A 44 -25.91 -5.66 14.70
C ASN A 44 -26.00 -5.14 13.26
N GLU A 45 -27.22 -4.95 12.75
CA GLU A 45 -27.49 -4.50 11.38
C GLU A 45 -26.68 -3.24 11.00
N LYS A 46 -26.46 -2.31 11.93
CA LYS A 46 -25.68 -1.09 11.68
C LYS A 46 -24.19 -1.36 11.51
N VAL A 47 -23.64 -2.32 12.25
CA VAL A 47 -22.23 -2.74 12.12
C VAL A 47 -22.04 -3.46 10.80
N VAL A 48 -22.98 -4.35 10.42
CA VAL A 48 -22.97 -5.05 9.12
C VAL A 48 -23.08 -4.05 7.96
N GLN A 49 -24.03 -3.11 8.00
CA GLN A 49 -24.16 -2.07 6.97
C GLN A 49 -22.90 -1.21 6.86
N LEU A 50 -22.31 -0.80 7.99
CA LEU A 50 -21.09 0.01 7.99
C LEU A 50 -19.89 -0.72 7.41
N ILE A 51 -19.76 -2.02 7.70
CA ILE A 51 -18.73 -2.89 7.11
C ILE A 51 -18.94 -3.03 5.60
N ASN A 52 -20.16 -3.29 5.15
CA ASN A 52 -20.47 -3.39 3.73
C ASN A 52 -20.19 -2.08 2.97
N SER A 53 -20.52 -0.92 3.55
CA SER A 53 -20.18 0.38 2.95
C SER A 53 -18.69 0.69 2.97
N LEU A 54 -17.95 0.22 3.99
CA LEU A 54 -16.51 0.42 4.10
C LEU A 54 -15.73 -0.36 3.03
N PHE A 55 -16.22 -1.55 2.69
CA PHE A 55 -15.66 -2.45 1.68
C PHE A 55 -16.43 -2.44 0.36
N ASP A 56 -17.12 -1.34 0.08
CA ASP A 56 -17.85 -1.17 -1.17
C ASP A 56 -16.87 -1.04 -2.37
N PRO A 57 -17.04 -1.83 -3.46
CA PRO A 57 -16.10 -1.83 -4.59
C PRO A 57 -16.00 -0.50 -5.35
N GLU A 58 -17.04 0.35 -5.31
CA GLU A 58 -17.06 1.64 -6.00
C GLU A 58 -16.23 2.70 -5.24
N GLY A 59 -15.90 2.43 -3.96
CA GLY A 59 -15.11 3.30 -3.09
C GLY A 59 -15.83 4.59 -2.68
N ASP A 60 -17.11 4.76 -3.02
CA ASP A 60 -17.87 5.99 -2.84
C ASP A 60 -18.01 6.42 -1.37
N PHE A 61 -17.90 5.48 -0.43
CA PHE A 61 -17.87 5.75 1.01
C PHE A 61 -16.54 6.33 1.51
N LEU A 62 -15.46 6.16 0.75
CA LEU A 62 -14.12 6.69 1.04
C LEU A 62 -13.92 8.09 0.43
N ARG A 63 -14.53 8.36 -0.74
CA ARG A 63 -14.48 9.65 -1.43
C ARG A 63 -14.92 10.81 -0.53
N ARG A 64 -14.19 11.92 -0.57
CA ARG A 64 -14.51 13.14 0.15
C ARG A 64 -14.94 14.22 -0.84
N LYS A 65 -16.05 14.90 -0.55
CA LYS A 65 -16.41 16.15 -1.24
C LYS A 65 -15.59 17.31 -0.66
N ILE A 66 -14.29 17.28 -0.91
CA ILE A 66 -13.39 18.43 -0.72
C ILE A 66 -13.35 19.13 -2.08
N ASP A 67 -13.54 20.46 -2.10
CA ASP A 67 -13.61 21.22 -3.35
C ASP A 67 -12.32 21.07 -4.15
N SER A 68 -12.38 20.31 -5.24
CA SER A 68 -11.26 19.86 -6.09
C SER A 68 -10.66 20.98 -6.97
N ASN A 69 -10.71 22.22 -6.49
CA ASN A 69 -10.24 23.43 -7.16
C ASN A 69 -9.04 24.09 -6.46
N LEU A 70 -8.54 23.50 -5.36
CA LEU A 70 -7.32 23.94 -4.70
C LEU A 70 -6.23 22.88 -4.86
N GLU A 71 -5.07 23.32 -5.35
CA GLU A 71 -4.00 22.49 -5.93
C GLU A 71 -3.65 21.24 -5.11
N GLU A 72 -3.63 20.10 -5.81
CA GLU A 72 -3.26 18.76 -5.36
C GLU A 72 -1.88 18.70 -4.64
N THR A 73 -1.05 19.70 -4.89
CA THR A 73 0.29 19.91 -4.29
C THR A 73 0.27 20.28 -2.81
N ALA A 74 -0.79 20.90 -2.28
CA ALA A 74 -0.80 21.47 -0.92
C ALA A 74 -1.25 20.47 0.16
N MET A 75 -2.23 19.61 -0.12
CA MET A 75 -2.76 18.64 0.84
C MET A 75 -1.89 17.37 0.99
N THR A 76 -0.86 17.21 0.16
CA THR A 76 -0.18 15.92 -0.06
C THR A 76 1.16 15.73 0.66
N SER A 77 1.77 16.76 1.24
CA SER A 77 3.04 16.60 1.98
C SER A 77 2.81 15.95 3.35
N LEU A 78 1.96 16.55 4.18
CA LEU A 78 2.00 16.26 5.62
C LEU A 78 1.68 14.81 5.99
N PRO A 79 0.67 14.13 5.39
CA PRO A 79 0.45 12.70 5.66
C PRO A 79 1.71 11.87 5.40
N ARG A 80 2.47 12.16 4.33
CA ARG A 80 3.74 11.48 4.03
C ARG A 80 4.86 11.89 4.99
N ASP A 81 4.93 13.16 5.37
CA ASP A 81 5.96 13.69 6.28
C ASP A 81 5.88 13.07 7.70
N ILE A 82 4.71 12.55 8.09
CA ILE A 82 4.43 11.94 9.40
C ILE A 82 4.25 10.41 9.37
N HIS A 83 4.39 9.77 8.20
CA HIS A 83 4.06 8.35 7.98
C HIS A 83 2.59 7.99 8.30
N GLY A 84 1.65 8.80 7.82
CA GLY A 84 0.20 8.54 7.82
C GLY A 84 -0.31 8.06 6.47
N ALA A 85 -1.45 7.38 6.45
CA ALA A 85 -2.09 6.93 5.21
C ALA A 85 -2.70 8.09 4.39
N PRO A 86 -2.87 7.92 3.06
CA PRO A 86 -3.52 8.93 2.21
C PRO A 86 -4.95 9.28 2.66
N PRO A 87 -5.41 10.55 2.50
CA PRO A 87 -6.71 11.02 3.00
C PRO A 87 -7.93 10.19 2.57
N GLU A 88 -7.95 9.68 1.35
CA GLU A 88 -9.07 8.88 0.79
C GLU A 88 -8.87 7.36 0.95
N SER A 89 -7.90 6.94 1.76
CA SER A 89 -7.64 5.52 2.01
C SER A 89 -8.64 4.88 2.98
N LEU A 90 -8.79 3.56 2.83
CA LEU A 90 -9.48 2.69 3.77
C LEU A 90 -8.99 2.86 5.22
N VAL A 91 -7.68 3.10 5.42
CA VAL A 91 -7.06 3.29 6.75
C VAL A 91 -7.58 4.53 7.46
N VAL A 92 -7.69 5.67 6.75
CA VAL A 92 -8.22 6.89 7.37
C VAL A 92 -9.71 6.72 7.68
N LYS A 93 -10.49 6.04 6.82
CA LYS A 93 -11.90 5.75 7.09
C LYS A 93 -12.09 4.81 8.28
N LEU A 94 -11.22 3.81 8.42
CA LEU A 94 -11.16 2.94 9.60
C LEU A 94 -10.88 3.75 10.87
N ALA A 95 -9.98 4.72 10.82
CA ALA A 95 -9.66 5.60 11.96
C ALA A 95 -10.89 6.44 12.39
N GLU A 96 -11.60 7.05 11.44
CA GLU A 96 -12.85 7.78 11.68
C GLU A 96 -13.90 6.89 12.37
N ILE A 97 -14.11 5.68 11.87
CA ILE A 97 -15.11 4.74 12.44
C ILE A 97 -14.68 4.25 13.82
N LEU A 98 -13.43 3.84 13.99
CA LEU A 98 -12.94 3.31 15.26
C LEU A 98 -12.94 4.38 16.35
N GLY A 99 -12.60 5.64 16.02
CA GLY A 99 -12.68 6.79 16.92
C GLY A 99 -14.09 7.06 17.48
N ASN A 100 -15.14 6.66 16.77
CA ASN A 100 -16.53 6.83 17.22
C ASN A 100 -16.99 5.80 18.28
N TYR A 101 -16.23 4.73 18.52
CA TYR A 101 -16.58 3.72 19.54
C TYR A 101 -16.07 4.09 20.93
N LYS A 102 -17.00 4.36 21.87
CA LYS A 102 -16.70 4.80 23.24
C LYS A 102 -16.03 3.75 24.17
N THR A 103 -15.62 2.59 23.64
CA THR A 103 -15.07 1.47 24.44
C THR A 103 -14.09 0.64 23.62
N LEU A 104 -12.91 0.35 24.18
CA LEU A 104 -11.88 -0.52 23.59
C LEU A 104 -12.43 -1.88 23.11
N ARG A 105 -13.36 -2.49 23.87
CA ARG A 105 -13.99 -3.77 23.45
C ARG A 105 -14.75 -3.66 22.13
N LYS A 106 -15.49 -2.56 21.89
CA LYS A 106 -16.20 -2.35 20.61
C LYS A 106 -15.24 -2.04 19.46
N MET A 107 -14.17 -1.29 19.74
CA MET A 107 -13.08 -1.08 18.78
C MET A 107 -12.44 -2.42 18.37
N ALA A 108 -12.13 -3.29 19.34
CA ALA A 108 -11.55 -4.61 19.08
C ALA A 108 -12.49 -5.54 18.30
N LEU A 109 -13.79 -5.57 18.65
CA LEU A 109 -14.78 -6.36 17.91
C LEU A 109 -15.00 -5.84 16.49
N PHE A 110 -15.03 -4.52 16.29
CA PHE A 110 -15.10 -3.93 14.96
C PHE A 110 -13.86 -4.27 14.13
N TRP A 111 -12.66 -4.15 14.70
CA TRP A 111 -11.41 -4.54 14.04
C TRP A 111 -11.40 -6.02 13.64
N CYS A 112 -11.82 -6.94 14.53
CA CYS A 112 -11.91 -8.35 14.16
C CYS A 112 -12.90 -8.60 13.01
N ARG A 113 -13.99 -7.80 12.92
CA ARG A 113 -14.92 -7.87 11.79
C ARG A 113 -14.30 -7.35 10.48
N VAL A 114 -13.47 -6.29 10.57
CA VAL A 114 -12.67 -5.75 9.45
C VAL A 114 -11.68 -6.80 8.95
N VAL A 115 -10.88 -7.43 9.83
CA VAL A 115 -9.92 -8.49 9.44
C VAL A 115 -10.64 -9.70 8.82
N ALA A 116 -11.82 -10.05 9.31
CA ALA A 116 -12.63 -11.12 8.72
C ALA A 116 -13.12 -10.78 7.29
N GLU A 117 -13.47 -9.53 6.99
CA GLU A 117 -13.76 -9.12 5.61
C GLU A 117 -12.50 -8.98 4.74
N LEU A 118 -11.37 -8.49 5.27
CA LEU A 118 -10.10 -8.47 4.53
C LEU A 118 -9.72 -9.87 4.04
N ARG A 119 -9.86 -10.87 4.91
CA ARG A 119 -9.65 -12.29 4.57
C ARG A 119 -10.66 -12.79 3.53
N LYS A 120 -11.93 -12.39 3.62
CA LYS A 120 -12.95 -12.75 2.63
C LYS A 120 -12.64 -12.13 1.26
N LEU A 121 -12.28 -10.85 1.20
CA LEU A 121 -11.90 -10.17 -0.04
C LEU A 121 -10.67 -10.82 -0.68
N TRP A 122 -9.68 -11.24 0.11
CA TRP A 122 -8.55 -12.03 -0.37
C TRP A 122 -8.99 -13.36 -1.01
N PHE A 123 -9.85 -14.14 -0.34
CA PHE A 123 -10.39 -15.40 -0.89
C PHE A 123 -11.29 -15.22 -2.12
N GLU A 124 -11.99 -14.08 -2.22
CA GLU A 124 -12.82 -13.73 -3.38
C GLU A 124 -12.01 -12.97 -4.47
N GLU A 125 -10.69 -12.83 -4.30
CA GLU A 125 -9.77 -12.07 -5.16
C GLU A 125 -10.26 -10.64 -5.47
N GLN A 126 -10.89 -9.97 -4.51
CA GLN A 126 -11.40 -8.60 -4.62
C GLN A 126 -10.45 -7.58 -3.99
N TYR A 127 -10.18 -6.51 -4.72
CA TYR A 127 -9.33 -5.42 -4.24
C TYR A 127 -9.93 -4.68 -3.04
N LEU A 128 -9.07 -4.25 -2.13
CA LEU A 128 -9.39 -3.31 -1.06
C LEU A 128 -9.66 -1.92 -1.67
N PRO A 129 -10.80 -1.27 -1.33
CA PRO A 129 -11.12 0.04 -1.89
C PRO A 129 -10.21 1.13 -1.30
N GLY A 130 -9.93 2.18 -2.08
CA GLY A 130 -9.05 3.29 -1.65
C GLY A 130 -7.59 2.86 -1.42
N VAL A 131 -7.14 1.80 -2.10
CA VAL A 131 -5.77 1.30 -2.11
C VAL A 131 -5.40 1.01 -3.58
N PRO A 132 -4.22 1.42 -4.09
CA PRO A 132 -3.75 1.09 -5.44
C PRO A 132 -3.75 -0.42 -5.72
N GLN A 133 -3.85 -0.81 -6.99
CA GLN A 133 -3.88 -2.22 -7.40
C GLN A 133 -2.47 -2.77 -7.64
N ASP A 134 -1.64 -2.05 -8.42
CA ASP A 134 -0.38 -2.56 -8.97
C ASP A 134 0.86 -1.81 -8.43
N GLU A 135 0.71 -1.01 -7.36
CA GLU A 135 1.81 -0.25 -6.77
C GLU A 135 2.51 -1.02 -5.64
N ILE A 136 3.83 -0.94 -5.60
CA ILE A 136 4.65 -1.39 -4.47
C ILE A 136 4.33 -0.58 -3.19
N PRO A 137 4.57 -1.12 -1.98
CA PRO A 137 4.28 -0.42 -0.74
C PRO A 137 4.98 0.94 -0.61
N ASP A 138 4.22 1.99 -0.27
CA ASP A 138 4.78 3.34 -0.06
C ASP A 138 5.37 3.45 1.35
N LEU A 139 6.69 3.43 1.44
CA LEU A 139 7.43 3.55 2.71
C LEU A 139 7.22 4.91 3.42
N LYS A 140 6.62 5.90 2.76
CA LYS A 140 6.19 7.17 3.38
C LYS A 140 4.79 7.12 3.97
N SER A 141 4.06 6.02 3.78
CA SER A 141 2.75 5.78 4.39
C SER A 141 2.88 4.90 5.63
N CYS A 142 1.86 4.87 6.50
CA CYS A 142 1.89 3.99 7.69
C CYS A 142 1.96 2.50 7.31
N LEU A 143 2.58 1.68 8.16
CA LEU A 143 2.76 0.23 7.92
C LEU A 143 1.43 -0.49 7.61
N LEU A 144 0.32 -0.13 8.27
CA LEU A 144 -1.01 -0.68 8.01
C LEU A 144 -1.47 -0.42 6.57
N TYR A 145 -1.17 0.76 6.01
CA TYR A 145 -1.47 1.06 4.61
C TYR A 145 -0.52 0.33 3.65
N GLN A 146 0.78 0.26 3.99
CA GLN A 146 1.74 -0.55 3.24
C GLN A 146 1.29 -2.01 3.13
N GLN A 147 0.82 -2.60 4.24
CA GLN A 147 0.30 -3.97 4.29
C GLN A 147 -1.00 -4.14 3.49
N PHE A 148 -1.86 -3.12 3.42
CA PHE A 148 -3.01 -3.13 2.49
C PHE A 148 -2.58 -3.05 1.01
N GLN A 149 -1.54 -2.28 0.68
CA GLN A 149 -0.97 -2.24 -0.67
C GLN A 149 -0.41 -3.61 -1.08
N VAL A 150 0.27 -4.33 -0.17
CA VAL A 150 0.72 -5.72 -0.42
C VAL A 150 -0.46 -6.61 -0.79
N ILE A 151 -1.58 -6.55 -0.06
CA ILE A 151 -2.76 -7.39 -0.35
C ILE A 151 -3.27 -7.13 -1.79
N ASN A 152 -3.45 -5.88 -2.19
CA ASN A 152 -3.92 -5.56 -3.54
C ASN A 152 -2.92 -5.99 -4.63
N CYS A 153 -1.63 -5.71 -4.44
CA CYS A 153 -0.60 -6.09 -5.39
C CYS A 153 -0.49 -7.63 -5.53
N CYS A 154 -0.64 -8.38 -4.43
CA CYS A 154 -0.75 -9.83 -4.47
C CYS A 154 -1.95 -10.34 -5.29
N ILE A 155 -3.13 -9.68 -5.19
CA ILE A 155 -4.31 -10.03 -6.01
C ILE A 155 -4.01 -9.81 -7.49
N SER A 156 -3.43 -8.66 -7.83
CA SER A 156 -3.02 -8.37 -9.21
C SER A 156 -1.99 -9.36 -9.74
N ARG A 157 -0.93 -9.67 -8.97
CA ARG A 157 0.09 -10.66 -9.35
C ARG A 157 -0.51 -12.03 -9.63
N LYS A 158 -1.43 -12.53 -8.78
CA LYS A 158 -2.13 -13.80 -9.02
C LYS A 158 -2.91 -13.78 -10.33
N ARG A 159 -3.67 -12.71 -10.59
CA ARG A 159 -4.43 -12.52 -11.84
C ARG A 159 -3.52 -12.44 -13.08
N PHE A 160 -2.46 -11.64 -13.03
CA PHE A 160 -1.49 -11.54 -14.12
C PHE A 160 -0.78 -12.86 -14.38
N ARG A 161 -0.45 -13.64 -13.33
CA ARG A 161 0.16 -14.97 -13.47
C ARG A 161 -0.76 -15.96 -14.18
N ILE A 162 -2.06 -15.93 -13.91
CA ILE A 162 -3.07 -16.73 -14.62
C ILE A 162 -3.09 -16.34 -16.11
N ILE A 163 -3.30 -15.06 -16.40
CA ILE A 163 -3.37 -14.52 -17.78
C ILE A 163 -2.10 -14.85 -18.57
N ALA A 164 -0.92 -14.66 -17.97
CA ALA A 164 0.36 -14.94 -18.61
C ALA A 164 0.61 -16.45 -18.81
N THR A 165 0.05 -17.31 -17.95
CA THR A 165 0.09 -18.77 -18.15
C THR A 165 -0.82 -19.19 -19.31
N GLU A 166 -2.07 -18.68 -19.36
CA GLU A 166 -3.02 -18.93 -20.45
C GLU A 166 -2.50 -18.43 -21.81
N SER A 167 -1.86 -17.26 -21.83
CA SER A 167 -1.18 -16.69 -23.00
C SER A 167 -0.04 -17.58 -23.50
N LEU A 168 0.84 -18.02 -22.58
CA LEU A 168 1.95 -18.91 -22.92
C LEU A 168 1.47 -20.27 -23.45
N ASP A 169 0.47 -20.87 -22.82
CA ASP A 169 -0.05 -22.17 -23.26
C ASP A 169 -0.80 -22.04 -24.60
N SER A 170 -1.47 -20.92 -24.86
CA SER A 170 -2.07 -20.61 -26.18
C SER A 170 -1.01 -20.48 -27.28
N MET A 171 0.09 -19.76 -27.01
CA MET A 171 1.24 -19.65 -27.91
C MET A 171 1.87 -21.02 -28.20
N MET A 172 2.03 -21.86 -27.17
CA MET A 172 2.54 -23.23 -27.33
C MET A 172 1.59 -24.11 -28.16
N MET A 173 0.28 -23.95 -28.04
CA MET A 173 -0.69 -24.68 -28.88
C MET A 173 -0.61 -24.25 -30.35
N GLN A 174 -0.47 -22.95 -30.62
CA GLN A 174 -0.32 -22.41 -31.98
C GLN A 174 0.97 -22.93 -32.64
N ALA A 175 2.10 -22.89 -31.94
CA ALA A 175 3.36 -23.44 -32.45
C ALA A 175 3.24 -24.94 -32.82
N ASN A 176 2.48 -25.71 -32.04
CA ASN A 176 2.23 -27.13 -32.29
C ASN A 176 1.25 -27.39 -33.48
N SER A 177 0.42 -26.42 -33.89
CA SER A 177 -0.36 -26.52 -35.13
C SER A 177 0.48 -26.17 -36.37
N ASP A 178 1.30 -25.13 -36.30
CA ASP A 178 2.15 -24.67 -37.41
C ASP A 178 3.13 -25.78 -37.87
N ILE A 179 3.68 -26.54 -36.90
CA ILE A 179 4.55 -27.71 -37.16
C ILE A 179 3.79 -28.85 -37.87
N LYS A 180 2.48 -29.00 -37.62
CA LYS A 180 1.67 -30.06 -38.26
C LYS A 180 1.28 -29.68 -39.68
N GLU A 181 0.85 -28.43 -39.92
CA GLU A 181 0.48 -27.98 -41.27
C GLU A 181 1.68 -27.90 -42.22
N SER A 182 2.87 -27.55 -41.72
CA SER A 182 4.11 -27.52 -42.51
C SER A 182 4.64 -28.91 -42.92
N THR A 183 4.05 -30.01 -42.43
CA THR A 183 4.45 -31.37 -42.82
C THR A 183 3.82 -31.81 -44.16
N ASP A 184 2.70 -31.23 -44.58
CA ASP A 184 1.93 -31.66 -45.76
C ASP A 184 2.12 -30.79 -47.01
N CYS A 185 2.83 -29.65 -46.92
CA CYS A 185 3.01 -28.70 -48.04
C CYS A 185 4.47 -28.26 -48.23
N SER A 186 5.05 -28.58 -49.40
CA SER A 186 6.40 -28.16 -49.78
C SER A 186 6.46 -26.72 -50.30
N ALA A 187 6.68 -25.74 -49.41
CA ALA A 187 7.43 -24.50 -49.66
C ALA A 187 7.35 -23.56 -48.43
N GLU A 188 8.52 -23.12 -47.94
CA GLU A 188 8.79 -21.90 -47.14
C GLU A 188 7.58 -21.21 -46.47
N ALA A 189 6.95 -21.87 -45.50
CA ALA A 189 6.01 -21.22 -44.60
C ALA A 189 6.77 -20.26 -43.67
N SER A 190 6.43 -18.97 -43.72
CA SER A 190 7.13 -17.91 -43.00
C SER A 190 6.85 -17.96 -41.49
N ALA A 191 7.61 -18.78 -40.77
CA ALA A 191 7.70 -18.67 -39.31
C ALA A 191 8.12 -17.23 -38.95
N SER A 192 7.29 -16.53 -38.18
CA SER A 192 7.57 -15.15 -37.79
C SER A 192 8.89 -15.09 -37.00
N PRO A 193 9.88 -14.25 -37.38
CA PRO A 193 11.14 -14.07 -36.64
C PRO A 193 10.95 -13.56 -35.20
N VAL A 194 9.73 -13.14 -34.85
CA VAL A 194 9.34 -12.74 -33.49
C VAL A 194 9.07 -13.94 -32.60
N LEU A 195 8.57 -15.05 -33.16
CA LEU A 195 8.17 -16.24 -32.39
C LEU A 195 9.30 -17.26 -32.26
N TYR A 196 10.17 -17.38 -33.26
CA TYR A 196 11.23 -18.39 -33.29
C TYR A 196 12.62 -17.74 -33.37
N ALA A 197 13.62 -18.42 -32.81
CA ALA A 197 15.03 -18.10 -32.97
C ALA A 197 15.73 -19.23 -33.75
N ARG A 198 16.64 -18.88 -34.65
CA ARG A 198 17.50 -19.85 -35.34
C ARG A 198 18.77 -20.13 -34.55
N LEU A 199 19.04 -21.42 -34.29
CA LEU A 199 20.31 -21.87 -33.71
C LEU A 199 21.39 -22.03 -34.79
N ASN A 200 22.65 -22.11 -34.37
CA ASN A 200 23.80 -22.40 -35.27
C ASN A 200 23.71 -23.77 -35.97
N SER A 201 22.86 -24.68 -35.49
CA SER A 201 22.50 -25.94 -36.17
C SER A 201 21.53 -25.75 -37.35
N GLY A 202 20.97 -24.55 -37.53
CA GLY A 202 19.87 -24.25 -38.46
C GLY A 202 18.46 -24.54 -37.91
N GLU A 203 18.37 -25.18 -36.73
CA GLU A 203 17.12 -25.49 -36.04
C GLU A 203 16.38 -24.21 -35.59
N LEU A 204 15.05 -24.21 -35.71
CA LEU A 204 14.19 -23.14 -35.23
C LEU A 204 13.58 -23.53 -33.88
N VAL A 205 13.87 -22.74 -32.84
CA VAL A 205 13.38 -22.96 -31.47
C VAL A 205 12.42 -21.83 -31.09
N LEU A 206 11.28 -22.19 -30.51
CA LEU A 206 10.27 -21.23 -30.05
C LEU A 206 10.81 -20.38 -28.88
N ARG A 207 10.66 -19.06 -28.97
CA ARG A 207 11.00 -18.10 -27.91
C ARG A 207 9.89 -18.11 -26.86
N LEU A 208 10.21 -18.49 -25.62
CA LEU A 208 9.25 -18.60 -24.53
C LEU A 208 9.41 -17.43 -23.55
N GLY A 209 8.34 -16.64 -23.37
CA GLY A 209 8.37 -15.49 -22.47
C GLY A 209 9.23 -14.32 -22.96
N ALA A 210 9.41 -14.18 -24.27
CA ALA A 210 9.91 -12.94 -24.87
C ALA A 210 8.83 -11.86 -24.81
N ASP A 211 9.20 -10.65 -24.37
CA ASP A 211 8.29 -9.50 -24.27
C ASP A 211 8.44 -8.58 -25.49
N HIS A 212 9.59 -7.93 -25.62
CA HIS A 212 9.90 -6.98 -26.69
C HIS A 212 11.38 -7.09 -27.14
N PRO A 213 11.73 -6.68 -28.38
CA PRO A 213 13.12 -6.65 -28.83
C PRO A 213 14.00 -5.74 -27.95
N ALA A 214 15.18 -6.21 -27.57
CA ALA A 214 16.14 -5.48 -26.72
C ALA A 214 16.95 -4.45 -27.53
N GLY A 215 16.24 -3.54 -28.22
CA GLY A 215 16.83 -2.59 -29.18
C GLY A 215 17.46 -3.30 -30.38
N ASP A 216 18.55 -2.74 -30.90
CA ASP A 216 19.29 -3.27 -32.06
C ASP A 216 20.26 -4.41 -31.70
N MET A 217 20.12 -5.01 -30.52
CA MET A 217 21.05 -6.01 -30.01
C MET A 217 20.82 -7.39 -30.64
N THR A 218 21.90 -8.00 -31.12
CA THR A 218 21.92 -9.39 -31.62
C THR A 218 22.74 -10.32 -30.72
N LEU A 219 22.37 -11.61 -30.73
CA LEU A 219 23.08 -12.68 -30.05
C LEU A 219 24.45 -12.91 -30.68
N LEU A 220 25.48 -12.98 -29.85
CA LEU A 220 26.87 -13.04 -30.30
C LEU A 220 27.20 -14.30 -31.11
N GLU A 221 26.55 -15.43 -30.85
CA GLU A 221 26.82 -16.72 -31.52
C GLU A 221 25.95 -16.95 -32.78
N THR A 222 24.69 -16.53 -32.77
CA THR A 222 23.71 -16.85 -33.84
C THR A 222 23.39 -15.67 -34.76
N GLY A 223 23.68 -14.44 -34.34
CA GLY A 223 23.28 -13.22 -35.06
C GLY A 223 21.78 -12.89 -34.99
N GLU A 224 20.98 -13.72 -34.33
CA GLU A 224 19.55 -13.50 -34.11
C GLU A 224 19.29 -12.27 -33.20
N PRO A 225 18.18 -11.55 -33.34
CA PRO A 225 17.81 -10.47 -32.42
C PRO A 225 17.62 -10.96 -30.98
N VAL A 226 18.06 -10.15 -30.02
CA VAL A 226 17.80 -10.36 -28.59
C VAL A 226 16.44 -9.79 -28.23
N TYR A 227 15.69 -10.52 -27.41
CA TYR A 227 14.44 -10.06 -26.79
C TYR A 227 14.63 -9.91 -25.28
N SER A 228 14.08 -8.83 -24.73
CA SER A 228 13.88 -8.71 -23.28
C SER A 228 12.92 -9.82 -22.83
N PRO A 229 13.30 -10.69 -21.88
CA PRO A 229 12.38 -11.65 -21.29
C PRO A 229 11.40 -10.97 -20.33
N ILE A 230 10.21 -11.56 -20.20
CA ILE A 230 9.34 -11.37 -19.03
C ILE A 230 10.05 -12.03 -17.84
N THR A 231 10.44 -11.25 -16.83
CA THR A 231 11.05 -11.71 -15.58
C THR A 231 10.01 -11.89 -14.47
N GLN A 232 10.38 -12.59 -13.40
CA GLN A 232 9.55 -12.58 -12.18
C GLN A 232 9.70 -11.26 -11.45
N GLU A 233 8.59 -10.70 -10.99
CA GLU A 233 8.60 -9.50 -10.15
C GLU A 233 9.28 -9.77 -8.79
N GLY A 234 10.01 -8.79 -8.30
CA GLY A 234 10.68 -8.87 -6.99
C GLY A 234 9.70 -8.93 -5.80
N PRO A 235 10.20 -9.28 -4.59
CA PRO A 235 9.39 -9.37 -3.40
C PRO A 235 8.77 -8.02 -3.00
N LEU A 236 7.53 -8.05 -2.50
CA LEU A 236 6.89 -6.86 -1.91
C LEU A 236 7.40 -6.68 -0.49
N LEU A 237 8.14 -5.60 -0.24
CA LEU A 237 8.78 -5.33 1.04
C LEU A 237 8.16 -4.10 1.71
N THR A 238 7.51 -4.32 2.84
CA THR A 238 7.07 -3.28 3.78
C THR A 238 8.22 -2.87 4.70
N GLU A 239 8.12 -1.72 5.37
CA GLU A 239 9.18 -1.13 6.21
C GLU A 239 9.73 -2.09 7.28
N ASP A 240 8.86 -2.89 7.90
CA ASP A 240 9.23 -3.93 8.85
C ASP A 240 10.02 -5.07 8.21
N LEU A 241 9.57 -5.59 7.07
CA LEU A 241 10.28 -6.61 6.30
C LEU A 241 11.63 -6.14 5.76
N ILE A 242 11.75 -4.87 5.36
CA ILE A 242 13.04 -4.25 4.96
C ILE A 242 13.99 -4.30 6.14
N ARG A 243 13.58 -3.77 7.31
CA ARG A 243 14.40 -3.73 8.53
C ARG A 243 14.81 -5.13 8.99
N GLU A 244 13.90 -6.11 8.97
CA GLU A 244 14.20 -7.49 9.31
C GLU A 244 15.19 -8.14 8.32
N THR A 245 15.03 -7.86 7.02
CA THR A 245 15.94 -8.34 5.97
C THR A 245 17.33 -7.73 6.10
N GLU A 246 17.43 -6.42 6.35
CA GLU A 246 18.70 -5.73 6.62
C GLU A 246 19.40 -6.31 7.84
N GLU A 247 18.70 -6.48 8.97
CA GLU A 247 19.25 -7.11 10.17
C GLU A 247 19.71 -8.55 9.91
N PHE A 248 18.95 -9.33 9.14
CA PHE A 248 19.31 -10.70 8.79
C PHE A 248 20.56 -10.75 7.90
N VAL A 249 20.65 -9.90 6.88
CA VAL A 249 21.82 -9.81 5.98
C VAL A 249 23.06 -9.34 6.76
N LEU A 250 22.94 -8.32 7.61
CA LEU A 250 24.03 -7.85 8.47
C LEU A 250 24.53 -8.92 9.45
N ARG A 251 23.63 -9.80 9.93
CA ARG A 251 23.95 -10.86 10.90
C ARG A 251 24.52 -12.13 10.25
N THR A 252 24.14 -12.43 9.01
CA THR A 252 24.46 -13.70 8.34
C THR A 252 25.42 -13.57 7.16
N GLY A 253 25.56 -12.38 6.57
CA GLY A 253 26.24 -12.19 5.30
C GLY A 253 25.54 -12.83 4.10
N SER A 254 24.26 -13.21 4.24
CA SER A 254 23.52 -13.93 3.20
C SER A 254 23.24 -13.08 1.96
N VAL A 255 23.52 -13.66 0.79
CA VAL A 255 23.20 -13.10 -0.53
C VAL A 255 22.05 -13.83 -1.23
N GLY A 256 21.41 -14.79 -0.54
CA GLY A 256 20.52 -15.79 -1.16
C GLY A 256 19.33 -15.23 -1.94
N ALA A 257 18.73 -14.13 -1.49
CA ALA A 257 17.63 -13.47 -2.20
C ALA A 257 18.08 -12.91 -3.58
N GLY A 258 19.22 -12.20 -3.60
CA GLY A 258 19.81 -11.68 -4.84
C GLY A 258 20.25 -12.79 -5.81
N CYS A 259 20.78 -13.90 -5.28
CA CYS A 259 21.11 -15.07 -6.10
C CYS A 259 19.86 -15.72 -6.73
N SER A 260 18.73 -15.72 -6.01
CA SER A 260 17.47 -16.31 -6.48
C SER A 260 16.86 -15.49 -7.61
N GLN A 261 16.81 -14.15 -7.47
CA GLN A 261 16.38 -13.25 -8.55
C GLN A 261 17.27 -13.41 -9.79
N LEU A 262 18.59 -13.37 -9.62
CA LEU A 262 19.54 -13.52 -10.72
C LEU A 262 19.36 -14.85 -11.47
N LEU A 263 19.15 -15.95 -10.74
CA LEU A 263 18.87 -17.25 -11.34
C LEU A 263 17.54 -17.25 -12.12
N SER A 264 16.49 -16.64 -11.60
CA SER A 264 15.20 -16.44 -12.28
C SER A 264 15.38 -15.65 -13.59
N ASP A 265 16.11 -14.54 -13.54
CA ASP A 265 16.35 -13.67 -14.69
C ASP A 265 17.15 -14.41 -15.78
N MET A 266 18.18 -15.17 -15.40
CA MET A 266 18.94 -16.02 -16.32
C MET A 266 18.08 -17.11 -16.97
N GLN A 267 17.22 -17.77 -16.20
CA GLN A 267 16.30 -18.80 -16.72
C GLN A 267 15.31 -18.21 -17.73
N ALA A 268 14.77 -17.02 -17.45
CA ALA A 268 13.84 -16.31 -18.32
C ALA A 268 14.53 -15.82 -19.60
N PHE A 269 15.73 -15.24 -19.49
CA PHE A 269 16.50 -14.79 -20.64
C PHE A 269 16.86 -15.93 -21.60
N LYS A 270 17.29 -17.08 -21.07
CA LYS A 270 17.54 -18.30 -21.87
C LYS A 270 16.28 -18.84 -22.57
N ALA A 271 15.10 -18.62 -21.99
CA ALA A 271 13.83 -19.04 -22.59
C ALA A 271 13.40 -18.12 -23.75
N ALA A 272 13.59 -16.81 -23.59
CA ALA A 272 13.29 -15.80 -24.61
C ALA A 272 14.33 -15.77 -25.76
N ASN A 273 15.57 -16.21 -25.49
CA ASN A 273 16.70 -16.16 -26.42
C ASN A 273 17.39 -17.52 -26.59
N PRO A 274 16.78 -18.48 -27.32
CA PRO A 274 17.45 -19.74 -27.65
C PRO A 274 18.81 -19.51 -28.33
N GLY A 275 19.85 -20.18 -27.84
CA GLY A 275 21.21 -20.05 -28.36
C GLY A 275 22.06 -18.94 -27.73
N CYS A 276 21.54 -18.19 -26.75
CA CYS A 276 22.31 -17.15 -26.05
C CYS A 276 23.45 -17.69 -25.18
N ILE A 277 24.50 -16.88 -25.01
CA ILE A 277 25.61 -17.12 -24.07
C ILE A 277 25.57 -16.13 -22.89
N LEU A 278 26.42 -16.35 -21.87
CA LEU A 278 26.47 -15.49 -20.66
C LEU A 278 26.77 -14.03 -21.03
N GLU A 279 27.60 -13.83 -22.05
CA GLU A 279 27.98 -12.56 -22.61
C GLU A 279 26.76 -11.78 -23.14
N ASP A 280 25.79 -12.44 -23.78
CA ASP A 280 24.54 -11.81 -24.22
C ASP A 280 23.66 -11.40 -23.03
N PHE A 281 23.58 -12.24 -22.00
CA PHE A 281 22.85 -11.93 -20.78
C PHE A 281 23.48 -10.75 -20.03
N VAL A 282 24.81 -10.67 -19.96
CA VAL A 282 25.52 -9.56 -19.31
C VAL A 282 25.32 -8.25 -20.07
N ARG A 283 25.39 -8.27 -21.41
CA ARG A 283 25.09 -7.10 -22.26
C ARG A 283 23.68 -6.54 -22.01
N TRP A 284 22.71 -7.41 -21.69
CA TRP A 284 21.34 -7.03 -21.38
C TRP A 284 21.14 -6.60 -19.91
N HIS A 285 21.55 -7.43 -18.95
CA HIS A 285 21.24 -7.28 -17.51
C HIS A 285 22.19 -6.35 -16.76
N SER A 286 23.47 -6.33 -17.15
CA SER A 286 24.50 -5.47 -16.56
C SER A 286 25.41 -4.89 -17.66
N PRO A 287 24.93 -3.95 -18.49
CA PRO A 287 25.74 -3.32 -19.53
C PRO A 287 27.12 -2.79 -19.06
N PRO A 288 27.28 -2.24 -17.82
CA PRO A 288 28.59 -1.85 -17.30
C PRO A 288 29.59 -3.00 -17.04
N ASP A 289 29.14 -4.26 -17.09
CA ASP A 289 30.01 -5.45 -17.02
C ASP A 289 30.45 -5.98 -18.38
N TRP A 290 30.04 -5.33 -19.46
CA TRP A 290 30.56 -5.55 -20.80
C TRP A 290 31.63 -4.52 -21.15
N THR A 291 32.59 -4.87 -22.00
CA THR A 291 33.64 -3.96 -22.47
C THR A 291 33.90 -4.20 -23.96
N ASP A 292 33.59 -3.20 -24.77
CA ASP A 292 33.86 -3.24 -26.21
C ASP A 292 35.36 -3.07 -26.49
N ASN A 293 35.90 -3.86 -27.42
CA ASN A 293 37.33 -3.90 -27.71
C ASN A 293 37.86 -2.69 -28.51
N GLU A 294 36.98 -1.79 -28.98
CA GLU A 294 37.34 -0.67 -29.86
C GLU A 294 38.13 0.46 -29.15
N ALA A 295 38.15 0.48 -27.82
CA ALA A 295 38.81 1.51 -27.01
C ALA A 295 40.34 1.33 -26.84
N SER A 296 40.98 0.49 -27.64
CA SER A 296 42.44 0.22 -27.56
C SER A 296 43.20 0.42 -28.88
N THR A 297 42.59 1.15 -29.83
CA THR A 297 43.15 1.41 -31.18
C THR A 297 43.79 2.80 -31.34
N GLU A 298 44.10 3.46 -30.23
CA GLU A 298 45.09 4.56 -30.19
C GLU A 298 46.40 3.99 -29.61
N ASP A 299 47.52 4.19 -30.32
CA ASP A 299 48.88 3.69 -30.03
C ASP A 299 49.20 2.19 -30.31
N SER A 300 49.07 1.73 -31.57
CA SER A 300 50.07 0.77 -32.14
C SER A 300 50.08 0.70 -33.68
N ASP A 301 50.90 1.53 -34.32
CA ASP A 301 51.23 1.44 -35.76
C ASP A 301 52.12 0.22 -36.07
N VAL A 302 51.53 -0.96 -36.33
CA VAL A 302 52.21 -2.06 -37.04
C VAL A 302 51.24 -2.75 -38.01
N PHE A 303 51.53 -2.66 -39.31
CA PHE A 303 50.86 -3.45 -40.34
C PHE A 303 51.32 -4.92 -40.30
N ASP A 304 50.40 -5.87 -40.09
CA ASP A 304 50.35 -7.09 -40.93
C ASP A 304 48.94 -7.73 -40.96
N SER A 305 48.73 -8.44 -42.06
CA SER A 305 47.58 -9.13 -42.63
C SER A 305 46.80 -10.10 -41.70
N GLY A 306 45.47 -10.06 -41.75
CA GLY A 306 44.61 -11.23 -41.48
C GLY A 306 43.36 -10.99 -40.61
N GLU A 307 42.18 -11.11 -41.24
CA GLU A 307 40.83 -11.36 -40.66
C GLU A 307 40.29 -10.41 -39.54
N PRO A 308 39.08 -9.82 -39.71
CA PRO A 308 38.42 -9.02 -38.67
C PRO A 308 37.72 -9.90 -37.62
N LEU A 309 38.47 -10.76 -36.91
CA LEU A 309 37.93 -11.71 -35.92
C LEU A 309 37.87 -11.19 -34.47
N SER A 310 38.30 -9.95 -34.21
CA SER A 310 38.29 -9.34 -32.86
C SER A 310 37.24 -8.24 -32.65
N ALA A 311 36.18 -8.21 -33.46
CA ALA A 311 35.01 -7.34 -33.25
C ALA A 311 34.09 -7.80 -32.10
N ARG A 312 34.49 -8.82 -31.33
CA ARG A 312 33.81 -9.26 -30.09
C ARG A 312 34.36 -8.46 -28.91
N GLY A 313 33.49 -7.77 -28.19
CA GLY A 313 33.80 -7.28 -26.84
C GLY A 313 34.00 -8.43 -25.84
N GLN A 314 34.28 -8.09 -24.59
CA GLN A 314 34.59 -9.04 -23.53
C GLN A 314 33.92 -8.69 -22.20
N LEU A 315 33.73 -9.70 -21.35
CA LEU A 315 33.27 -9.53 -19.98
C LEU A 315 34.27 -8.72 -19.14
N SER A 316 33.77 -7.99 -18.14
CA SER A 316 34.59 -7.22 -17.20
C SER A 316 35.54 -8.11 -16.38
N ARG A 317 36.63 -7.53 -15.87
CA ARG A 317 37.64 -8.26 -15.06
C ARG A 317 37.05 -8.96 -13.82
N ARG A 318 35.93 -8.50 -13.26
CA ARG A 318 35.24 -9.18 -12.13
C ARG A 318 34.42 -10.39 -12.59
N MET A 319 33.92 -10.37 -13.83
CA MET A 319 33.16 -11.44 -14.47
C MET A 319 34.04 -12.55 -15.07
N GLN A 320 35.30 -12.23 -15.40
CA GLN A 320 36.31 -13.21 -15.84
C GLN A 320 36.99 -13.98 -14.68
N LYS A 321 36.73 -13.63 -13.42
CA LYS A 321 37.39 -14.26 -12.26
C LYS A 321 36.98 -15.74 -12.10
N GLU A 322 37.92 -16.61 -11.77
CA GLU A 322 37.64 -17.99 -11.37
C GLU A 322 36.73 -18.04 -10.13
N GLY A 323 35.77 -18.99 -10.10
CA GLY A 323 34.74 -19.06 -9.06
C GLY A 323 33.76 -17.89 -9.09
N ASN A 324 33.50 -17.30 -10.26
CA ASN A 324 32.48 -16.27 -10.41
C ASN A 324 31.08 -16.88 -10.34
N LEU A 325 30.32 -16.45 -9.32
CA LEU A 325 28.97 -16.94 -9.01
C LEU A 325 27.97 -16.77 -10.17
N TRP A 326 28.08 -15.72 -10.99
CA TRP A 326 27.18 -15.54 -12.14
C TRP A 326 27.42 -16.61 -13.20
N ARG A 327 28.68 -17.02 -13.42
CA ARG A 327 29.00 -18.13 -14.32
C ARG A 327 28.47 -19.46 -13.77
N GLU A 328 28.62 -19.73 -12.48
CA GLU A 328 28.10 -20.95 -11.83
C GLU A 328 26.56 -21.03 -11.89
N LEU A 329 25.86 -19.91 -11.65
CA LEU A 329 24.41 -19.81 -11.83
C LEU A 329 24.01 -19.93 -13.30
N TRP A 330 24.78 -19.37 -14.22
CA TRP A 330 24.52 -19.48 -15.65
C TRP A 330 24.61 -20.93 -16.13
N GLU A 331 25.68 -21.66 -15.81
CA GLU A 331 25.83 -23.07 -16.22
C GLU A 331 24.74 -23.98 -15.62
N THR A 332 24.23 -23.66 -14.43
CA THR A 332 23.17 -24.43 -13.77
C THR A 332 21.74 -24.02 -14.17
N SER A 333 21.56 -22.82 -14.72
CA SER A 333 20.26 -22.30 -15.17
C SER A 333 19.74 -22.98 -16.45
N LYS A 334 18.44 -23.29 -16.46
CA LYS A 334 17.71 -23.90 -17.59
C LYS A 334 16.85 -22.85 -18.31
N PRO A 335 16.58 -22.98 -19.61
CA PRO A 335 15.61 -22.12 -20.30
C PRO A 335 14.19 -22.40 -19.76
N VAL A 336 13.69 -21.53 -18.89
CA VAL A 336 12.34 -21.62 -18.29
C VAL A 336 11.74 -20.21 -18.21
N PRO A 337 10.60 -19.93 -18.88
CA PRO A 337 9.95 -18.61 -18.81
C PRO A 337 9.40 -18.34 -17.41
N ALA A 338 9.40 -17.08 -16.97
CA ALA A 338 9.06 -16.68 -15.59
C ALA A 338 7.79 -17.34 -15.01
N VAL A 339 6.71 -17.45 -15.79
CA VAL A 339 5.45 -18.06 -15.35
C VAL A 339 5.55 -19.56 -15.00
N LYS A 340 6.56 -20.28 -15.54
CA LYS A 340 6.82 -21.71 -15.28
C LYS A 340 7.99 -21.93 -14.29
N GLN A 341 8.58 -20.88 -13.75
CA GLN A 341 9.61 -20.96 -12.71
C GLN A 341 9.00 -21.13 -11.31
N ALA A 342 9.83 -21.51 -10.34
CA ALA A 342 9.45 -21.46 -8.93
C ALA A 342 9.23 -19.98 -8.51
N PRO A 343 8.14 -19.65 -7.78
CA PRO A 343 7.90 -18.29 -7.31
C PRO A 343 9.06 -17.75 -6.45
N LEU A 344 9.55 -16.54 -6.76
CA LEU A 344 10.48 -15.81 -5.89
C LEU A 344 9.79 -15.23 -4.65
N PHE A 345 8.49 -14.98 -4.76
CA PHE A 345 7.63 -14.45 -3.73
C PHE A 345 6.36 -15.32 -3.68
N ASP A 346 5.87 -15.62 -2.48
CA ASP A 346 4.68 -16.43 -2.26
C ASP A 346 3.56 -15.49 -1.79
N GLU A 347 2.66 -15.14 -2.71
CA GLU A 347 1.58 -14.20 -2.46
C GLU A 347 0.61 -14.69 -1.37
N ASP A 348 0.34 -16.01 -1.33
CA ASP A 348 -0.57 -16.62 -0.36
C ASP A 348 0.04 -16.60 1.06
N LEU A 349 1.31 -16.97 1.20
CA LEU A 349 2.03 -16.93 2.47
C LEU A 349 2.18 -15.50 2.99
N ALA A 350 2.47 -14.53 2.11
CA ALA A 350 2.62 -13.13 2.48
C ALA A 350 1.30 -12.52 3.01
N VAL A 351 0.19 -12.73 2.30
CA VAL A 351 -1.11 -12.18 2.72
C VAL A 351 -1.65 -12.88 3.96
N GLU A 352 -1.52 -14.20 4.08
CA GLU A 352 -1.89 -14.89 5.33
C GLU A 352 -1.00 -14.45 6.50
N GLY A 353 0.29 -14.18 6.28
CA GLY A 353 1.16 -13.57 7.28
C GLY A 353 0.63 -12.23 7.80
N ILE A 354 0.24 -11.33 6.88
CA ILE A 354 -0.36 -10.02 7.18
C ILE A 354 -1.70 -10.17 7.93
N LEU A 355 -2.60 -11.02 7.45
CA LEU A 355 -3.92 -11.23 8.07
C LEU A 355 -3.80 -11.80 9.49
N ASN A 356 -2.86 -12.73 9.72
CA ASN A 356 -2.58 -13.26 11.06
C ASN A 356 -1.95 -12.19 11.97
N ALA A 357 -1.04 -11.35 11.45
CA ALA A 357 -0.49 -10.22 12.19
C ALA A 357 -1.58 -9.21 12.60
N PHE A 358 -2.59 -8.95 11.74
CA PHE A 358 -3.72 -8.09 12.07
C PHE A 358 -4.60 -8.63 13.20
N GLU A 359 -4.75 -9.95 13.35
CA GLU A 359 -5.49 -10.53 14.47
C GLU A 359 -4.75 -10.39 15.81
N GLU A 360 -3.43 -10.58 15.79
CA GLU A 360 -2.58 -10.51 16.99
C GLU A 360 -2.20 -9.07 17.37
N MET A 361 -2.17 -8.13 16.42
CA MET A 361 -1.78 -6.72 16.56
C MET A 361 -2.15 -6.10 17.91
N HIS A 362 -1.18 -5.48 18.60
CA HIS A 362 -1.43 -4.86 19.90
C HIS A 362 -2.27 -3.57 19.74
N PRO A 363 -3.21 -3.25 20.65
CA PRO A 363 -4.08 -2.08 20.50
C PRO A 363 -3.36 -0.73 20.41
N SER A 364 -2.16 -0.58 20.99
CA SER A 364 -1.35 0.65 20.84
C SER A 364 -0.87 0.84 19.41
N ASP A 365 -0.60 -0.26 18.71
CA ASP A 365 0.09 -0.24 17.42
C ASP A 365 -0.93 0.03 16.32
N LEU A 366 -2.14 -0.55 16.45
CA LEU A 366 -3.29 -0.13 15.68
C LEU A 366 -3.65 1.34 15.96
N PHE A 367 -3.70 1.75 17.24
CA PHE A 367 -4.02 3.12 17.61
C PHE A 367 -3.05 4.12 16.99
N GLY A 368 -1.73 3.89 17.09
CA GLY A 368 -0.72 4.80 16.54
C GLY A 368 -0.89 5.01 15.04
N GLN A 369 -1.05 3.94 14.27
CA GLN A 369 -1.17 3.99 12.81
C GLN A 369 -2.46 4.69 12.35
N LEU A 370 -3.59 4.41 13.02
CA LEU A 370 -4.87 5.09 12.76
C LEU A 370 -4.82 6.58 13.19
N PHE A 371 -4.23 6.88 14.35
CA PHE A 371 -4.12 8.23 14.90
C PHE A 371 -3.29 9.14 14.01
N VAL A 372 -2.11 8.69 13.58
CA VAL A 372 -1.23 9.46 12.66
C VAL A 372 -1.95 9.76 11.35
N SER A 373 -2.61 8.75 10.77
CA SER A 373 -3.37 8.90 9.51
C SER A 373 -4.53 9.91 9.64
N LEU A 374 -5.25 9.88 10.76
CA LEU A 374 -6.36 10.80 11.03
C LEU A 374 -5.88 12.22 11.39
N LEU A 375 -4.73 12.35 12.05
CA LEU A 375 -4.08 13.64 12.33
C LEU A 375 -3.59 14.30 11.04
N GLY A 376 -2.98 13.52 10.14
CA GLY A 376 -2.55 13.97 8.81
C GLY A 376 -3.72 14.47 7.96
N LEU A 377 -4.86 13.74 7.95
CA LEU A 377 -6.10 14.22 7.35
C LEU A 377 -6.54 15.56 7.94
N GLY A 378 -6.66 15.64 9.27
CA GLY A 378 -7.16 16.84 9.95
C GLY A 378 -6.34 18.08 9.59
N PHE A 379 -5.01 17.96 9.62
CA PHE A 379 -4.14 19.06 9.21
C PHE A 379 -4.21 19.36 7.71
N GLY A 380 -4.34 18.35 6.84
CA GLY A 380 -4.57 18.57 5.40
C GLY A 380 -5.85 19.36 5.12
N ILE A 381 -6.92 19.15 5.88
CA ILE A 381 -8.16 19.94 5.80
C ILE A 381 -7.95 21.36 6.37
N ALA A 382 -7.17 21.50 7.44
CA ALA A 382 -6.91 22.79 8.10
C ALA A 382 -5.97 23.71 7.30
N GLU A 383 -4.98 23.13 6.61
CA GLU A 383 -3.92 23.83 5.88
C GLU A 383 -4.44 24.89 4.89
N PRO A 384 -5.38 24.61 3.96
CA PRO A 384 -5.91 25.64 3.05
C PRO A 384 -6.71 26.74 3.77
N MET A 385 -7.23 26.48 4.97
CA MET A 385 -8.02 27.46 5.74
C MET A 385 -7.16 28.38 6.61
N LEU A 386 -5.99 27.91 7.07
CA LEU A 386 -5.13 28.61 8.02
C LEU A 386 -3.83 29.16 7.39
N SER A 387 -3.26 28.51 6.38
CA SER A 387 -2.01 28.95 5.74
C SER A 387 -2.13 30.34 5.08
N GLY A 388 -3.27 30.62 4.46
CA GLY A 388 -3.59 31.92 3.84
C GLY A 388 -4.00 33.03 4.81
N ASN A 389 -4.14 32.74 6.11
CA ASN A 389 -4.48 33.74 7.13
C ASN A 389 -3.21 34.25 7.83
N SER A 390 -2.84 35.51 7.63
CA SER A 390 -1.64 36.13 8.20
C SER A 390 -1.49 35.96 9.71
N ASP A 391 -2.62 35.91 10.43
CA ASP A 391 -2.63 35.95 11.89
C ASP A 391 -2.43 34.55 12.51
N PHE A 392 -2.72 33.48 11.75
CA PHE A 392 -2.58 32.09 12.19
C PHE A 392 -1.46 31.32 11.49
N SER A 393 -1.10 31.69 10.26
CA SER A 393 -0.18 30.95 9.38
C SER A 393 1.12 30.54 10.11
N LYS A 394 1.77 31.47 10.81
CA LYS A 394 2.98 31.17 11.60
C LYS A 394 2.74 30.10 12.68
N LEU A 395 1.66 30.22 13.46
CA LEU A 395 1.38 29.27 14.55
C LEU A 395 0.90 27.91 14.01
N PHE A 396 0.25 27.89 12.85
CA PHE A 396 -0.07 26.66 12.13
C PHE A 396 1.20 25.92 11.66
N TYR A 397 2.18 26.63 11.10
CA TYR A 397 3.47 26.02 10.74
C TYR A 397 4.29 25.58 11.96
N ASP A 398 4.31 26.36 13.06
CA ASP A 398 4.91 25.93 14.35
C ASP A 398 4.27 24.60 14.84
N CYS A 399 2.96 24.43 14.65
CA CYS A 399 2.24 23.18 14.96
C CYS A 399 2.63 22.03 14.01
N LYS A 400 2.68 22.30 12.70
CA LYS A 400 3.04 21.33 11.65
C LYS A 400 4.44 20.77 11.87
N GLU A 401 5.43 21.63 12.14
CA GLU A 401 6.81 21.24 12.47
C GLU A 401 6.89 20.38 13.75
N TYR A 402 6.13 20.74 14.78
CA TYR A 402 6.07 19.95 16.02
C TYR A 402 5.52 18.53 15.77
N ILE A 403 4.45 18.38 14.97
CA ILE A 403 3.88 17.05 14.66
C ILE A 403 4.88 16.18 13.90
N ILE A 404 5.54 16.71 12.88
CA ILE A 404 6.57 15.99 12.11
C ILE A 404 7.68 15.51 13.05
N THR A 405 8.20 16.41 13.88
CA THR A 405 9.22 16.09 14.90
C THR A 405 8.70 15.11 15.96
N ALA A 406 7.41 15.12 16.27
CA ALA A 406 6.82 14.22 17.25
C ALA A 406 6.71 12.78 16.69
N CYS A 407 6.19 12.63 15.47
CA CYS A 407 5.93 11.33 14.84
C CYS A 407 7.23 10.60 14.46
N GLN A 408 8.23 11.29 13.90
CA GLN A 408 9.50 10.69 13.44
C GLN A 408 10.38 10.08 14.55
N ASN A 409 10.08 10.33 15.82
CA ASN A 409 10.95 9.93 16.95
C ASN A 409 10.65 8.52 17.52
N ASN A 410 9.86 7.68 16.83
CA ASN A 410 9.45 6.31 17.23
C ASN A 410 8.89 6.17 18.66
N LYS A 411 8.49 7.29 19.28
CA LYS A 411 8.03 7.42 20.66
C LYS A 411 6.69 8.16 20.71
N LEU A 412 5.80 7.87 19.75
CA LEU A 412 4.51 8.54 19.64
C LEU A 412 3.71 8.45 20.95
N ASN A 413 3.72 7.29 21.61
CA ASN A 413 3.09 7.05 22.92
C ASN A 413 3.55 8.02 24.03
N GLU A 414 4.80 8.50 24.00
CA GLU A 414 5.33 9.48 24.97
C GLU A 414 4.90 10.92 24.65
N LYS A 415 4.43 11.18 23.42
CA LYS A 415 4.09 12.51 22.90
C LYS A 415 2.60 12.71 22.60
N VAL A 416 1.74 11.70 22.83
CA VAL A 416 0.30 11.76 22.53
C VAL A 416 -0.38 12.99 23.13
N ASP A 417 -0.14 13.29 24.41
CA ASP A 417 -0.74 14.45 25.08
C ASP A 417 -0.37 15.79 24.38
N GLY A 418 0.87 15.90 23.89
CA GLY A 418 1.33 17.06 23.11
C GLY A 418 0.73 17.12 21.72
N LEU A 419 0.59 15.97 21.05
CA LEU A 419 -0.07 15.87 19.74
C LEU A 419 -1.57 16.22 19.83
N VAL A 420 -2.26 15.76 20.87
CA VAL A 420 -3.66 16.11 21.16
C VAL A 420 -3.80 17.60 21.44
N GLN A 421 -2.94 18.19 22.28
CA GLN A 421 -2.95 19.63 22.52
C GLN A 421 -2.73 20.45 21.23
N VAL A 422 -1.87 19.99 20.33
CA VAL A 422 -1.65 20.65 19.03
C VAL A 422 -2.83 20.48 18.09
N TYR A 423 -3.53 19.35 18.13
CA TYR A 423 -4.80 19.17 17.42
C TYR A 423 -5.89 20.12 17.95
N GLU A 424 -6.11 20.16 19.27
CA GLU A 424 -7.07 21.06 19.94
C GLU A 424 -6.76 22.55 19.64
N THR A 425 -5.47 22.89 19.56
CA THR A 425 -4.97 24.22 19.16
C THR A 425 -5.45 24.60 17.76
N VAL A 426 -5.26 23.72 16.78
CA VAL A 426 -5.63 23.96 15.37
C VAL A 426 -7.15 23.90 15.17
N GLU A 427 -7.85 22.98 15.83
CA GLU A 427 -9.31 22.97 15.87
C GLU A 427 -9.86 24.29 16.43
N LYS A 428 -9.26 24.85 17.48
CA LYS A 428 -9.69 26.12 18.06
C LYS A 428 -9.46 27.32 17.14
N MET A 429 -8.41 27.32 16.31
CA MET A 429 -8.23 28.34 15.26
C MET A 429 -9.35 28.29 14.21
N LEU A 430 -9.76 27.08 13.82
CA LEU A 430 -10.80 26.87 12.79
C LEU A 430 -12.20 27.21 13.31
N LEU A 431 -12.54 26.76 14.53
CA LEU A 431 -13.88 26.91 15.09
C LEU A 431 -14.10 28.25 15.80
N ASN A 432 -13.09 28.76 16.53
CA ASN A 432 -13.20 29.95 17.38
C ASN A 432 -12.03 30.93 17.16
N PRO A 433 -11.86 31.48 15.93
CA PRO A 433 -10.71 32.31 15.58
C PRO A 433 -10.55 33.54 16.49
N GLU A 434 -11.63 34.19 16.92
CA GLU A 434 -11.54 35.34 17.83
C GLU A 434 -10.94 34.99 19.20
N GLU A 435 -11.24 33.81 19.74
CA GLU A 435 -10.65 33.36 21.00
C GLU A 435 -9.17 32.98 20.81
N ALA A 436 -8.85 32.30 19.71
CA ALA A 436 -7.48 31.97 19.36
C ALA A 436 -6.61 33.24 19.26
N LEU A 437 -7.08 34.28 18.55
CA LEU A 437 -6.39 35.57 18.44
C LEU A 437 -6.18 36.26 19.79
N LYS A 438 -7.17 36.21 20.69
CA LYS A 438 -7.05 36.78 22.05
C LYS A 438 -5.94 36.09 22.86
N MET A 439 -5.85 34.75 22.80
CA MET A 439 -4.82 33.99 23.51
C MET A 439 -3.42 34.13 22.90
N ILE A 440 -3.32 34.22 21.57
CA ILE A 440 -2.05 34.51 20.88
C ILE A 440 -1.50 35.87 21.34
N LYS A 441 -2.32 36.94 21.28
CA LYS A 441 -1.92 38.30 21.68
C LYS A 441 -1.50 38.40 23.15
N GLN A 442 -2.28 37.80 24.06
CA GLN A 442 -1.92 37.73 25.50
C GLN A 442 -0.58 37.01 25.74
N THR A 443 -0.26 36.00 24.92
CA THR A 443 1.01 35.27 25.05
C THR A 443 2.19 36.08 24.51
N GLU A 444 2.02 36.79 23.38
CA GLU A 444 3.08 37.65 22.83
C GLU A 444 3.41 38.81 23.78
N GLU A 445 2.41 39.44 24.38
CA GLU A 445 2.57 40.44 25.44
C GLU A 445 3.30 39.90 26.69
N SER A 446 3.15 38.61 27.02
CA SER A 446 3.89 37.98 28.12
C SER A 446 5.34 37.59 27.79
N THR A 447 5.64 37.41 26.49
CA THR A 447 6.93 36.88 26.03
C THR A 447 7.97 38.01 25.87
N THR A 448 7.53 39.22 25.50
CA THR A 448 8.38 40.43 25.46
C THR A 448 9.00 40.78 26.83
N VAL A 449 8.40 40.34 27.93
CA VAL A 449 8.88 40.57 29.31
C VAL A 449 9.97 39.59 29.74
N THR A 450 10.11 38.42 29.08
CA THR A 450 10.93 37.30 29.60
C THR A 450 12.11 36.84 28.73
N GLY A 451 12.34 37.44 27.55
CA GLY A 451 13.67 37.53 26.91
C GLY A 451 14.36 36.25 26.42
N GLU A 452 13.81 35.05 26.62
CA GLU A 452 14.42 33.79 26.17
C GLU A 452 13.80 33.24 24.86
N PRO A 453 14.62 32.68 23.94
CA PRO A 453 14.11 31.92 22.80
C PRO A 453 13.50 30.59 23.27
N ARG A 454 12.18 30.56 23.44
CA ARG A 454 11.43 29.36 23.82
C ARG A 454 11.28 28.41 22.63
N SER A 455 11.43 27.10 22.87
CA SER A 455 11.11 26.08 21.86
C SER A 455 9.62 26.14 21.47
N PRO A 456 9.25 25.74 20.24
CA PRO A 456 7.85 25.77 19.77
C PRO A 456 6.90 25.04 20.72
N PHE A 457 7.31 23.90 21.26
CA PHE A 457 6.53 23.16 22.26
C PHE A 457 6.31 23.96 23.56
N LYS A 458 7.33 24.66 24.09
CA LYS A 458 7.15 25.53 25.25
C LYS A 458 6.19 26.69 24.93
N ARG A 459 6.26 27.27 23.73
CA ARG A 459 5.30 28.29 23.25
C ARG A 459 3.87 27.74 23.21
N LEU A 460 3.63 26.60 22.55
CA LEU A 460 2.33 25.95 22.43
C LEU A 460 1.74 25.55 23.80
N SER A 461 2.56 24.93 24.66
CA SER A 461 2.16 24.56 26.02
C SER A 461 1.82 25.77 26.91
N LEU A 462 2.37 26.96 26.63
CA LEU A 462 2.02 28.20 27.32
C LEU A 462 0.73 28.83 26.79
N ILE A 463 0.46 28.75 25.47
CA ILE A 463 -0.78 29.29 24.88
C ILE A 463 -1.99 28.43 25.29
N PHE A 464 -1.85 27.10 25.39
CA PHE A 464 -2.99 26.18 25.57
C PHE A 464 -2.91 25.22 26.77
N GLY A 465 -1.78 25.10 27.49
CA GLY A 465 -1.62 24.14 28.60
C GLY A 465 -2.17 24.60 29.96
N GLY A 466 -2.83 25.76 30.00
CA GLY A 466 -2.97 26.57 31.20
C GLY A 466 -4.37 26.84 31.74
N LYS A 467 -5.40 25.98 31.54
CA LYS A 467 -6.66 26.04 32.33
C LYS A 467 -7.64 24.85 32.32
N ASP A 468 -7.60 23.92 31.37
CA ASP A 468 -8.77 23.04 31.12
C ASP A 468 -9.02 21.86 32.07
N LYS A 469 -8.16 21.63 33.08
CA LYS A 469 -8.46 20.63 34.15
C LYS A 469 -9.67 21.00 35.05
N LEU A 470 -10.25 22.20 34.89
CA LEU A 470 -11.41 22.68 35.66
C LEU A 470 -12.74 22.77 34.89
N LEU A 471 -12.73 22.79 33.55
CA LEU A 471 -13.94 23.06 32.75
C LEU A 471 -14.78 21.83 32.41
N ARG A 472 -14.32 20.61 32.74
CA ARG A 472 -15.03 19.35 32.46
C ARG A 472 -16.32 19.12 33.29
N LYS A 473 -16.93 20.17 33.85
CA LYS A 473 -18.02 20.05 34.84
C LYS A 473 -19.12 21.12 34.82
N SER A 474 -19.38 21.79 33.68
CA SER A 474 -20.55 22.68 33.57
C SER A 474 -21.03 22.96 32.13
N VAL A 475 -21.60 21.98 31.43
CA VAL A 475 -22.57 22.23 30.34
C VAL A 475 -23.68 21.18 30.39
N SER A 476 -24.82 21.53 30.97
CA SER A 476 -26.08 20.79 30.88
C SER A 476 -27.24 21.74 31.14
N LYS A 477 -28.14 21.90 30.14
CA LYS A 477 -29.08 23.04 29.98
C LYS A 477 -28.33 24.34 29.66
N ASP A 478 -28.70 25.15 28.66
CA ASP A 478 -29.83 25.15 27.71
C ASP A 478 -29.36 25.87 26.41
N GLN A 479 -30.09 26.05 25.30
CA GLN A 479 -31.53 25.89 25.03
C GLN A 479 -31.80 25.32 23.61
N THR A 480 -32.60 25.98 22.76
CA THR A 480 -32.96 25.60 21.36
C THR A 480 -33.11 26.82 20.44
N ASN A 481 -33.03 26.58 19.13
CA ASN A 481 -33.30 27.46 17.96
C ASN A 481 -32.20 28.44 17.51
N ASP A 482 -31.61 28.17 16.34
CA ASP A 482 -31.94 28.90 15.10
C ASP A 482 -31.49 28.08 13.86
N GLU A 483 -32.16 28.27 12.71
CA GLU A 483 -31.90 27.53 11.46
C GLU A 483 -31.06 28.31 10.43
N GLU A 484 -30.46 27.56 9.50
CA GLU A 484 -29.86 27.95 8.23
C GLU A 484 -28.79 29.08 8.17
N LYS A 485 -27.53 28.66 8.02
CA LYS A 485 -26.61 29.26 7.02
C LYS A 485 -25.42 28.37 6.64
N SER A 486 -25.32 28.07 5.34
CA SER A 486 -24.13 27.68 4.56
C SER A 486 -23.16 26.63 5.11
N GLY A 487 -23.29 25.39 4.62
CA GLY A 487 -22.23 24.76 3.81
C GLY A 487 -20.91 24.30 4.46
N ARG A 488 -20.60 24.62 5.72
CA ARG A 488 -19.37 24.14 6.39
C ARG A 488 -19.60 22.86 7.17
N GLN A 489 -18.95 21.76 6.78
CA GLN A 489 -18.80 20.59 7.65
C GLN A 489 -17.87 20.95 8.83
N SER A 490 -18.30 20.65 10.06
CA SER A 490 -17.59 21.04 11.28
C SER A 490 -16.41 20.12 11.58
N PHE A 491 -15.26 20.70 11.93
CA PHE A 491 -14.03 19.97 12.24
C PHE A 491 -14.19 19.02 13.46
N SER A 492 -15.06 19.38 14.42
CA SER A 492 -15.40 18.53 15.57
C SER A 492 -16.26 17.30 15.24
N SER A 493 -16.86 17.25 14.05
CA SER A 493 -17.81 16.19 13.67
C SER A 493 -17.19 14.81 13.41
N PHE A 494 -15.85 14.72 13.39
CA PHE A 494 -15.12 13.45 13.30
C PHE A 494 -15.18 12.62 14.59
N PHE A 495 -15.37 13.25 15.76
CA PHE A 495 -15.41 12.57 17.06
C PHE A 495 -16.72 12.75 17.85
N ASP A 496 -17.59 13.70 17.47
CA ASP A 496 -18.82 13.95 18.22
C ASP A 496 -20.01 13.11 17.72
N SER A 497 -20.58 12.31 18.62
CA SER A 497 -21.55 11.23 18.35
C SER A 497 -22.96 11.66 17.90
N LYS A 498 -23.11 12.87 17.33
CA LYS A 498 -24.40 13.47 16.92
C LYS A 498 -24.60 13.60 15.41
N SER A 499 -23.57 13.43 14.58
CA SER A 499 -23.66 13.34 13.11
C SER A 499 -24.21 11.97 12.64
N SER A 500 -25.39 11.58 13.15
CA SER A 500 -26.08 10.35 12.75
C SER A 500 -26.62 10.45 11.32
N LEU A 501 -25.79 10.08 10.33
CA LEU A 501 -26.20 9.94 8.92
C LEU A 501 -27.28 8.87 8.67
N PHE A 502 -27.58 8.02 9.66
CA PHE A 502 -28.65 7.02 9.59
C PHE A 502 -30.01 7.62 9.98
N GLY A 503 -30.70 8.24 9.01
CA GLY A 503 -31.86 9.08 9.31
C GLY A 503 -32.91 9.32 8.22
N LYS A 504 -33.03 8.48 7.17
CA LYS A 504 -34.17 8.56 6.24
C LYS A 504 -34.83 7.20 6.00
N LYS A 505 -36.12 7.12 6.37
CA LYS A 505 -37.01 5.98 6.10
C LYS A 505 -37.28 5.90 4.58
N PRO A 506 -37.51 4.70 4.02
CA PRO A 506 -38.00 4.60 2.64
C PRO A 506 -39.41 5.21 2.52
N PRO A 507 -39.73 5.93 1.44
CA PRO A 507 -41.10 6.35 1.17
C PRO A 507 -41.98 5.12 0.91
N LYS A 508 -43.17 5.07 1.54
CA LYS A 508 -44.12 3.97 1.36
C LYS A 508 -44.80 4.03 -0.01
N SER A 509 -45.09 2.84 -0.52
CA SER A 509 -45.84 2.57 -1.76
C SER A 509 -47.23 3.23 -1.81
N GLY A 510 -47.55 3.82 -2.97
CA GLY A 510 -48.90 4.14 -3.41
C GLY A 510 -49.06 3.80 -4.90
N SER A 511 -50.19 3.22 -5.29
CA SER A 511 -50.49 2.77 -6.66
C SER A 511 -52.02 2.80 -6.88
N PRO A 512 -52.56 2.74 -8.12
CA PRO A 512 -52.06 3.29 -9.39
C PRO A 512 -53.15 4.01 -10.22
N SER A 513 -52.80 4.44 -11.45
CA SER A 513 -53.67 4.70 -12.64
C SER A 513 -54.43 6.05 -12.76
N PRO A 514 -54.87 6.47 -13.98
CA PRO A 514 -54.16 6.39 -15.27
C PRO A 514 -54.29 7.64 -16.21
N SER A 515 -53.40 7.70 -17.21
CA SER A 515 -53.56 8.22 -18.59
C SER A 515 -54.12 9.63 -18.90
N GLU A 516 -53.36 10.44 -19.67
CA GLU A 516 -53.79 10.88 -21.03
C GLU A 516 -52.63 11.41 -21.94
N LYS A 517 -52.63 10.90 -23.19
CA LYS A 517 -52.20 11.42 -24.52
C LYS A 517 -51.36 12.73 -24.59
N SER A 518 -50.19 12.85 -25.25
CA SER A 518 -49.65 12.45 -26.59
C SER A 518 -49.74 13.53 -27.70
N SER A 519 -48.58 14.04 -28.13
CA SER A 519 -48.30 14.68 -29.44
C SER A 519 -46.76 14.81 -29.60
N ILE A 520 -46.08 14.03 -30.46
CA ILE A 520 -45.92 14.12 -31.93
C ILE A 520 -44.76 15.05 -32.35
N ASP A 521 -43.78 14.46 -33.06
CA ASP A 521 -42.83 14.99 -34.08
C ASP A 521 -42.03 16.30 -33.83
N THR A 522 -40.85 16.55 -34.43
CA THR A 522 -39.92 15.81 -35.32
C THR A 522 -38.50 16.38 -35.03
N GLY A 523 -37.39 15.68 -35.25
CA GLY A 523 -36.69 15.69 -36.54
C GLY A 523 -35.20 16.04 -36.37
N TRP A 524 -34.34 15.20 -36.95
CA TRP A 524 -32.87 15.35 -37.10
C TRP A 524 -32.51 16.47 -38.11
N PRO A 525 -31.27 17.05 -38.17
CA PRO A 525 -30.07 16.39 -38.72
C PRO A 525 -28.69 16.77 -38.09
N VAL A 526 -27.68 15.87 -38.09
CA VAL A 526 -26.46 15.81 -38.98
C VAL A 526 -25.61 17.11 -38.94
N VAL A 527 -24.31 17.11 -38.66
CA VAL A 527 -23.20 16.24 -39.12
C VAL A 527 -22.48 15.52 -37.98
#